data_AF-A0A9J6QCR3-F1
#
_entry.id   AF-A0A9J6QCR3-F1
#
_cell.length_a   1.000
_cell.length_b   1.000
_cell.length_c   1.000
_cell.angle_alpha   90.00
_cell.angle_beta   90.00
_cell.angle_gamma   90.00
#
_symmetry.space_group_name_H-M   'P 1'
#
loop_
_entity.id
_entity.type
_entity.pdbx_description
1 polymer ?
#
loop_
_entity_poly.entity_id
_entity_poly.type
_entity_poly.pdbx_seq_one_letter_code
_entity_poly.pdbx_strand_id
1 'polypeptide(L)'
;MKALKITLLAIVGLLLALLLGLAALLGTQAGSAWLLGRVPGLQVSGFEGRLGGAWQAQRLSWAQDGTQLVVERPELRWSPACLAGLR
;
A
#
# COMPACT_ATOMS: atom_id res chain seq x y z
N MET A 1 -12.34 27.95 -24.24
CA MET A 1 -10.95 27.92 -23.71
C MET A 1 -10.87 27.92 -22.18
N LYS A 2 -11.63 28.75 -21.45
CA LYS A 2 -11.57 28.81 -19.97
C LYS A 2 -12.09 27.54 -19.28
N ALA A 3 -13.23 27.00 -19.73
CA ALA A 3 -13.79 25.76 -19.21
C ALA A 3 -12.82 24.57 -19.35
N LEU A 4 -12.19 24.41 -20.52
CA LEU A 4 -11.20 23.36 -20.77
C LEU A 4 -10.00 23.45 -19.80
N LYS A 5 -9.50 24.66 -19.53
CA LYS A 5 -8.40 24.87 -18.57
C LYS A 5 -8.81 24.48 -17.15
N ILE A 6 -10.04 24.80 -16.74
CA ILE A 6 -10.57 24.45 -15.42
C ILE A 6 -10.75 22.93 -15.28
N THR A 7 -11.33 22.28 -16.28
CA THR A 7 -11.48 20.82 -16.29
C THR A 7 -10.12 20.13 -16.23
N LEU A 8 -9.14 20.60 -16.99
CA LEU A 8 -7.78 20.06 -16.95
C LEU A 8 -7.15 20.24 -15.57
N LEU A 9 -7.30 21.42 -14.95
CA LEU A 9 -6.78 21.68 -13.60
C LEU A 9 -7.44 20.78 -12.56
N ALA A 10 -8.75 20.55 -12.67
CA ALA A 10 -9.49 19.64 -11.79
C ALA A 10 -8.99 18.19 -11.93
N ILE A 11 -8.75 17.72 -13.16
CA ILE A 11 -8.20 16.38 -13.41
C ILE A 11 -6.80 16.25 -12.82
N VAL A 12 -5.93 17.25 -13.05
CA VAL A 12 -4.56 17.24 -12.48
C VAL A 12 -4.60 17.26 -10.96
N GLY A 13 -5.47 18.09 -10.37
CA GLY A 13 -5.67 18.13 -8.92
C GLY A 13 -6.14 16.79 -8.36
N LEU A 14 -7.07 16.12 -9.04
CA LEU A 14 -7.56 14.80 -8.65
C LEU A 14 -6.44 13.75 -8.73
N LEU A 15 -5.66 13.74 -9.81
CA LEU A 15 -4.53 12.83 -9.98
C LEU A 15 -3.47 13.04 -8.89
N LEU A 16 -3.13 14.29 -8.58
CA LEU A 16 -2.21 14.63 -7.49
C LEU A 16 -2.72 14.15 -6.13
N ALA A 17 -4.01 14.38 -5.83
CA ALA A 17 -4.62 13.90 -4.59
C ALA A 17 -4.55 12.37 -4.48
N LEU A 18 -4.80 11.66 -5.58
CA LEU A 18 -4.73 10.20 -5.64
C LEU A 18 -3.30 9.70 -5.38
N LEU A 19 -2.30 10.31 -6.04
CA LEU A 19 -0.89 9.98 -5.87
C LEU A 19 -0.42 10.22 -4.44
N LEU A 20 -0.84 11.34 -3.83
CA LEU A 20 -0.52 11.64 -2.43
C LEU A 20 -1.17 10.64 -1.47
N GLY A 21 -2.42 10.24 -1.74
CA GLY A 21 -3.11 9.21 -0.96
C GLY A 21 -2.39 7.86 -1.02
N LEU A 22 -1.99 7.42 -2.22
CA LEU A 22 -1.21 6.20 -2.42
C LEU A 22 0.17 6.28 -1.74
N ALA A 23 0.85 7.42 -1.87
CA ALA A 23 2.14 7.65 -1.22
C ALA A 23 2.02 7.63 0.30
N ALA A 24 0.94 8.16 0.88
CA ALA A 24 0.69 8.09 2.31
C ALA A 24 0.38 6.65 2.76
N LEU A 25 -0.46 5.92 2.03
CA LEU A 25 -0.81 4.53 2.37
C LEU A 25 0.40 3.60 2.31
N LEU A 26 1.17 3.65 1.23
CA LEU A 26 2.33 2.77 1.02
C LEU A 26 3.59 3.28 1.74
N GLY A 27 3.70 4.60 1.94
CA GLY A 27 4.88 5.23 2.50
C GLY A 27 4.89 5.34 4.02
N THR A 28 3.74 5.12 4.68
CA THR A 28 3.61 5.21 6.15
C THR A 28 3.23 3.86 6.77
N GLN A 29 3.69 3.63 7.99
CA GLN A 29 3.36 2.41 8.74
C GLN A 29 1.86 2.29 9.01
N ALA A 30 1.23 3.38 9.49
CA ALA A 30 -0.19 3.39 9.79
C ALA A 30 -1.06 3.18 8.54
N GLY A 31 -0.72 3.83 7.43
CA GLY A 31 -1.40 3.64 6.15
C GLY A 31 -1.25 2.22 5.62
N SER A 32 -0.06 1.64 5.77
CA SER A 32 0.23 0.28 5.35
C SER A 32 -0.52 -0.76 6.17
N ALA A 33 -0.54 -0.62 7.50
CA ALA A 33 -1.30 -1.47 8.39
C ALA A 33 -2.82 -1.36 8.15
N TRP A 34 -3.32 -0.14 7.92
CA TRP A 34 -4.73 0.08 7.56
C TRP A 34 -5.09 -0.60 6.25
N LEU A 35 -4.21 -0.52 5.23
CA LEU A 35 -4.43 -1.15 3.93
C LEU A 35 -4.48 -2.67 4.05
N LEU A 36 -3.57 -3.27 4.83
CA LEU A 36 -3.59 -4.72 5.10
C LEU A 36 -4.86 -5.15 5.84
N GLY A 37 -5.35 -4.35 6.78
CA GLY A 37 -6.60 -4.61 7.49
C GLY A 37 -7.86 -4.56 6.60
N ARG A 38 -7.76 -4.10 5.35
CA ARG A 38 -8.87 -4.15 4.39
C ARG A 38 -8.95 -5.47 3.62
N VAL A 39 -7.91 -6.31 3.67
CA VAL A 39 -7.92 -7.60 2.99
C VAL A 39 -8.81 -8.56 3.79
N PRO A 40 -9.88 -9.11 3.19
CA PRO A 40 -10.80 -10.00 3.89
C PRO A 40 -10.06 -11.24 4.39
N GLY A 41 -10.31 -11.61 5.65
CA GLY A 41 -9.68 -12.78 6.28
C GLY A 41 -8.20 -12.62 6.63
N LEU A 42 -7.58 -11.47 6.35
CA LEU A 42 -6.19 -11.19 6.71
C LEU A 42 -6.08 -10.56 8.10
N GLN A 43 -5.20 -11.09 8.92
CA GLN A 43 -4.83 -10.56 10.22
C GLN A 43 -3.30 -10.45 10.28
N VAL A 44 -2.83 -9.29 10.71
CA VAL A 44 -1.40 -8.99 10.78
C VAL A 44 -1.09 -8.48 12.18
N SER A 45 -0.13 -9.12 12.84
CA SER A 45 0.31 -8.76 14.20
C SER A 45 1.69 -8.12 14.16
N GLY A 46 1.81 -7.01 14.90
CA GLY A 46 3.00 -6.16 15.11
C GLY A 46 3.74 -5.72 13.83
N PHE A 47 2.97 -5.37 12.81
CA PHE A 47 3.48 -4.79 11.57
C PHE A 47 4.43 -3.61 11.83
N GLU A 48 5.62 -3.67 11.22
CA GLU A 48 6.65 -2.64 11.29
C GLU A 48 7.17 -2.29 9.89
N GLY A 49 7.46 -1.00 9.69
CA GLY A 49 7.94 -0.48 8.41
C GLY A 49 6.81 -0.01 7.51
N ARG A 50 6.96 -0.18 6.20
CA ARG A 50 6.02 0.38 5.21
C ARG A 50 5.95 -0.49 3.96
N LEU A 51 4.76 -0.64 3.39
CA LEU A 51 4.55 -1.48 2.21
C LEU A 51 5.33 -0.99 1.00
N GLY A 52 5.61 0.30 0.84
CA GLY A 52 6.38 0.84 -0.29
C GLY A 52 7.90 0.62 -0.22
N GLY A 53 8.38 -0.28 0.65
CA GLY A 53 9.80 -0.57 0.81
C GLY A 53 10.05 -1.86 1.57
N ALA A 54 10.74 -1.76 2.72
CA ALA A 54 10.92 -2.88 3.64
C ALA A 54 9.82 -2.86 4.69
N TRP A 55 9.22 -4.03 4.93
CA TRP A 55 8.29 -4.25 6.02
C TRP A 55 8.44 -5.65 6.60
N GLN A 56 8.03 -5.78 7.85
CA GLN A 56 8.02 -7.04 8.58
C GLN A 56 6.78 -7.12 9.47
N ALA A 57 6.42 -8.34 9.85
CA ALA A 57 5.40 -8.59 10.86
C ALA A 57 5.81 -9.79 11.71
N GLN A 58 5.25 -9.94 12.91
CA GLN A 58 5.53 -11.08 13.79
C GLN A 58 4.72 -12.28 13.32
N ARG A 59 3.47 -12.06 12.93
CA ARG A 59 2.58 -13.09 12.40
C ARG A 59 1.64 -12.50 11.37
N LEU A 60 1.52 -13.17 10.24
CA LEU A 60 0.53 -12.91 9.21
C LEU A 60 -0.33 -14.16 9.06
N SER A 61 -1.63 -14.04 9.31
CA SER A 61 -2.58 -15.12 9.10
C SER A 61 -3.66 -14.69 8.13
N TRP A 62 -3.90 -15.50 7.12
CA TRP A 62 -4.94 -15.29 6.13
C TRP A 62 -5.84 -16.52 6.07
N ALA A 63 -7.15 -16.32 6.02
CA ALA A 63 -8.11 -17.38 5.85
C ALA A 63 -9.22 -16.99 4.88
N GLN A 64 -9.41 -17.77 3.82
CA GLN A 64 -10.48 -17.56 2.85
C GLN A 64 -10.88 -18.89 2.21
N ASP A 65 -12.20 -19.10 2.02
CA ASP A 65 -12.76 -20.23 1.27
C ASP A 65 -12.19 -21.61 1.68
N GLY A 66 -12.01 -21.83 2.99
CA GLY A 66 -11.48 -23.07 3.55
C GLY A 66 -9.95 -23.20 3.48
N THR A 67 -9.25 -22.25 2.86
CA THR A 67 -7.78 -22.18 2.85
C THR A 67 -7.30 -21.28 3.98
N GLN A 68 -6.37 -21.79 4.80
CA GLN A 68 -5.70 -21.02 5.84
C GLN A 68 -4.20 -21.00 5.58
N LEU A 69 -3.62 -19.80 5.61
CA LEU A 69 -2.18 -19.57 5.51
C LEU A 69 -1.72 -18.82 6.75
N VAL A 70 -0.69 -19.34 7.41
CA VAL A 70 -0.03 -18.64 8.52
C VAL A 70 1.45 -18.53 8.19
N VAL A 71 1.96 -17.32 8.23
CA VAL A 71 3.37 -17.00 8.01
C VAL A 71 3.90 -16.37 9.29
N GLU A 72 4.90 -17.02 9.88
CA GLU A 72 5.61 -16.54 11.06
C GLU A 72 6.79 -15.67 10.63
N ARG A 73 6.93 -14.51 11.26
CA ARG A 73 8.01 -13.54 11.01
C ARG A 73 8.27 -13.23 9.53
N PRO A 74 7.24 -12.90 8.72
CA PRO A 74 7.47 -12.49 7.34
C PRO A 74 8.30 -11.20 7.29
N GLU A 75 9.33 -11.21 6.45
CA GLU A 75 10.12 -10.05 6.07
C GLU A 75 10.05 -9.90 4.54
N LEU A 76 9.63 -8.74 4.07
CA LEU A 76 9.63 -8.43 2.64
C LEU A 76 10.38 -7.13 2.41
N ARG A 77 11.39 -7.21 1.54
CA ARG A 77 12.17 -6.07 1.07
C ARG A 77 12.02 -5.96 -0.42
N TRP A 78 11.33 -4.92 -0.87
CA TRP A 78 11.22 -4.61 -2.29
C TRP A 78 11.39 -3.11 -2.52
N SER A 79 11.62 -2.73 -3.77
CA SER A 79 11.81 -1.33 -4.16
C SER A 79 10.94 -1.00 -5.36
N PRO A 80 10.07 0.02 -5.27
CA PRO A 80 9.28 0.50 -6.41
C PRO A 80 10.17 0.97 -7.58
N ALA A 81 11.39 1.44 -7.32
CA ALA A 81 12.33 1.86 -8.36
C ALA A 81 12.72 0.70 -9.30
N CYS A 82 12.68 -0.55 -8.83
CA CYS A 82 12.91 -1.72 -9.68
C CYS A 82 11.83 -1.88 -10.75
N LEU A 83 10.56 -1.54 -10.45
CA LEU A 83 9.46 -1.61 -11.42
C LEU A 83 9.59 -0.55 -12.51
N ALA A 84 10.18 0.61 -12.19
CA ALA A 84 10.41 1.70 -13.14
C ALA A 84 11.72 1.57 -13.93
N GLY A 85 12.53 0.53 -13.67
CA GLY A 85 13.82 0.33 -14.33
C GLY A 85 14.90 1.34 -13.95
N LEU A 86 14.78 2.02 -12.80
CA LEU A 86 15.67 3.10 -12.36
C LEU A 86 16.91 2.60 -11.59
N ARG A 87 17.50 1.46 -11.99
CA ARG A 87 18.69 0.89 -11.33
C ARG A 87 19.99 1.34 -11.97
#